data_AF-A0A9Q1LQ19-F1
#
_entry.id   AF-A0A9Q1LQ19-F1
#
_cell.length_a   1.000
_cell.length_b   1.000
_cell.length_c   1.000
_cell.angle_alpha   90.00
_cell.angle_beta   90.00
_cell.angle_gamma   90.00
#
_symmetry.space_group_name_H-M   'P 1'
#
loop_
_entity.id
_entity.type
_entity.pdbx_description
1 polymer ?
#
loop_
_entity_poly.entity_id
_entity_poly.type
_entity_poly.pdbx_seq_one_letter_code
_entity_poly.pdbx_strand_id
1 'polypeptide(L)'
;MDIKVEIISKEIIKPSSPSPKSPKSHKLSLLDQKAPNCYTTFILFYHKNSSSSDLVNVLDSLKVSLSKTLNHMNQLAGRVKDGFTVECNGQGVAFLCAKVHEDMSSVLKNLKIQVLRRLLPLNPLTRSDDYVLLALQTNCFVCGGIAIGICISHLIADGSSVATFLNTWASISRAKNDSINISDNLFMDCTSIFPPEEVHSFSVFQFGGKDQIPPKMAARRFVFDESNILALKTKAERSTSRVEAVLAFVWEAVIAAMQKRNNNSAIKNYVIRIPIDMRRRIQPPLPQQTMGNIIHMAEANWEVSEGALDYKSLVKKVQDSIKNVTKHGYDAKNMDDRVTALNKEVGILSSTSLCKLPFYDIDFGWGRPKWASVGAIATNLVVLMDTRDGKGIEVWLGNGDARITKKELNDSLEKMGIFMSCSNLAQMINKIDVNGDGYIDIDEFGALYEIIMEERDEEEDIREAFNVFDQNGDGFITVDKLKSVLGSLGLKQGRTIERLQADD
;
A
#
# COMPACT_ATOMS: atom_id res chain seq x y z
N MET A 1 -12.51 -9.11 -9.68
CA MET A 1 -11.86 -10.42 -9.84
C MET A 1 -11.29 -10.78 -8.50
N ASP A 2 -11.91 -11.75 -7.84
CA ASP A 2 -11.30 -12.44 -6.72
C ASP A 2 -10.36 -13.51 -7.26
N ILE A 3 -9.20 -13.68 -6.63
CA ILE A 3 -8.22 -14.71 -6.99
C ILE A 3 -8.34 -15.88 -6.02
N LYS A 4 -8.23 -17.13 -6.45
CA LYS A 4 -8.19 -18.27 -5.54
C LYS A 4 -6.75 -18.58 -5.17
N VAL A 5 -6.42 -18.39 -3.89
CA VAL A 5 -5.11 -18.69 -3.30
C VAL A 5 -5.27 -19.85 -2.32
N GLU A 6 -4.52 -20.93 -2.54
CA GLU A 6 -4.52 -22.14 -1.72
C GLU A 6 -3.14 -22.33 -1.10
N ILE A 7 -3.02 -22.34 0.23
CA ILE A 7 -1.74 -22.62 0.90
C ILE A 7 -1.46 -24.12 0.84
N ILE A 8 -0.34 -24.49 0.22
CA ILE A 8 0.10 -25.87 0.01
C ILE A 8 1.02 -26.32 1.14
N SER A 9 1.92 -25.45 1.60
CA SER A 9 2.84 -25.76 2.70
C SER A 9 3.16 -24.54 3.54
N LYS A 10 3.51 -24.80 4.80
CA LYS A 10 4.00 -23.82 5.76
C LYS A 10 5.18 -24.42 6.51
N GLU A 11 6.33 -23.76 6.40
CA GLU A 11 7.58 -24.20 7.01
C GLU A 11 8.21 -23.07 7.83
N ILE A 12 9.05 -23.43 8.79
CA ILE A 12 9.84 -22.47 9.56
C ILE A 12 11.30 -22.61 9.12
N ILE A 13 11.81 -21.58 8.44
CA ILE A 13 13.18 -21.56 7.95
C ILE A 13 14.07 -20.94 9.02
N LYS A 14 15.00 -21.73 9.54
CA LYS A 14 15.97 -21.31 10.54
C LYS A 14 17.29 -20.89 9.88
N PRO A 15 18.12 -20.08 10.55
CA PRO A 15 19.50 -19.87 10.13
C PRO A 15 20.23 -21.21 9.94
N SER A 16 21.00 -21.34 8.87
CA SER A 16 21.69 -22.60 8.53
C SER A 16 22.79 -22.99 9.52
N SER A 17 23.33 -22.04 10.29
CA SER A 17 24.20 -22.34 11.43
C SER A 17 24.01 -21.33 12.56
N PRO A 18 24.09 -21.76 13.84
CA PRO A 18 24.21 -20.84 14.96
C PRO A 18 25.60 -20.20 14.89
N SER A 19 25.69 -19.01 14.29
CA SER A 19 26.97 -18.29 14.18
C SER A 19 27.47 -17.95 15.60
N PRO A 20 28.70 -18.35 15.99
CA PRO A 20 29.27 -17.98 17.29
C PRO A 20 29.45 -16.46 17.45
N LYS A 21 29.48 -15.72 16.33
CA LYS A 21 29.63 -14.26 16.27
C LYS A 21 28.29 -13.52 16.35
N SER A 22 27.17 -14.24 16.21
CA SER A 22 25.85 -13.62 16.24
C SER A 22 25.53 -13.07 17.63
N PRO A 23 25.10 -11.81 17.73
CA PRO A 23 24.70 -11.26 19.01
C PRO A 23 23.47 -12.01 19.53
N LYS A 24 23.44 -12.31 20.84
CA LYS A 24 22.31 -12.99 21.50
C LYS A 24 21.04 -12.14 21.49
N SER A 25 21.20 -10.83 21.43
CA SER A 25 20.10 -9.87 21.33
C SER A 25 20.52 -8.64 20.52
N HIS A 26 19.53 -7.97 19.93
CA HIS A 26 19.69 -6.71 19.24
C HIS A 26 18.84 -5.66 19.94
N LYS A 27 19.46 -4.54 20.33
CA LYS A 27 18.77 -3.41 20.95
C LYS A 27 18.17 -2.54 19.87
N LEU A 28 16.90 -2.20 20.03
CA LEU A 28 16.19 -1.28 19.16
C LEU A 28 16.62 0.15 19.48
N SER A 29 16.87 0.92 18.42
CA SER A 29 17.18 2.34 18.53
C SER A 29 15.93 3.18 18.83
N LEU A 30 16.11 4.46 19.18
CA LEU A 30 14.97 5.38 19.33
C LEU A 30 14.08 5.44 18.08
N LEU A 31 14.68 5.39 16.88
CA LEU A 31 13.96 5.45 15.62
C LEU A 31 13.16 4.17 15.35
N ASP A 32 13.68 3.02 15.79
CA ASP A 32 12.97 1.75 15.75
C ASP A 32 11.76 1.77 16.70
N GLN A 33 11.92 2.32 17.90
CA GLN A 33 10.84 2.45 18.89
C GLN A 33 9.70 3.36 18.41
N LYS A 34 10.03 4.41 17.64
CA LYS A 34 9.06 5.34 17.04
C LYS A 34 8.38 4.78 15.79
N ALA A 35 8.85 3.65 15.26
CA ALA A 35 8.29 3.05 14.06
C ALA A 35 6.84 2.58 14.27
N PRO A 36 6.01 2.60 13.22
CA PRO A 36 4.66 2.05 13.26
C PRO A 36 4.65 0.59 13.73
N ASN A 37 3.65 0.22 14.53
CA ASN A 37 3.45 -1.15 14.96
C ASN A 37 2.73 -1.99 13.89
N CYS A 38 3.34 -2.16 12.71
CA CYS A 38 2.77 -2.92 11.60
C CYS A 38 3.85 -3.66 10.80
N TYR A 39 3.42 -4.43 9.79
CA TYR A 39 4.34 -4.99 8.80
C TYR A 39 4.46 -4.08 7.59
N THR A 40 5.70 -3.82 7.18
CA THR A 40 6.00 -3.33 5.83
C THR A 40 5.82 -4.49 4.85
N THR A 41 5.10 -4.25 3.75
CA THR A 41 4.71 -5.31 2.81
C THR A 41 5.18 -5.05 1.39
N PHE A 42 5.71 -6.09 0.76
CA PHE A 42 6.19 -6.05 -0.62
C PHE A 42 5.84 -7.33 -1.35
N ILE A 43 5.57 -7.20 -2.65
CA ILE A 43 5.29 -8.34 -3.53
C ILE A 43 6.10 -8.15 -4.82
N LEU A 44 6.89 -9.16 -5.15
CA LEU A 44 7.69 -9.22 -6.37
C LEU A 44 7.14 -10.30 -7.30
N PHE A 45 6.74 -9.92 -8.51
CA PHE A 45 6.21 -10.82 -9.53
C PHE A 45 7.26 -11.15 -10.57
N TYR A 46 7.38 -12.42 -10.93
CA TYR A 46 8.36 -12.92 -11.87
C TYR A 46 7.73 -13.87 -12.88
N HIS A 47 8.22 -13.84 -14.12
CA HIS A 47 7.75 -14.74 -15.17
C HIS A 47 8.41 -16.12 -15.06
N LYS A 48 7.76 -17.13 -15.65
CA LYS A 48 8.33 -18.47 -15.81
C LYS A 48 9.42 -18.44 -16.88
N ASN A 49 10.61 -18.95 -16.59
CA ASN A 49 11.65 -19.17 -17.61
C ASN A 49 11.90 -20.65 -17.95
N SER A 50 11.30 -21.63 -17.25
CA SER A 50 11.48 -23.07 -17.55
C SER A 50 10.44 -23.99 -16.87
N SER A 51 10.42 -25.28 -17.25
CA SER A 51 9.45 -26.38 -17.00
C SER A 51 8.99 -26.67 -15.54
N SER A 52 8.05 -27.61 -15.34
CA SER A 52 7.45 -27.91 -14.02
C SER A 52 8.40 -28.55 -12.99
N SER A 53 9.38 -29.35 -13.44
CA SER A 53 10.47 -29.86 -12.58
C SER A 53 11.33 -28.73 -12.00
N ASP A 54 11.27 -27.53 -12.58
CA ASP A 54 12.04 -26.39 -12.11
C ASP A 54 11.40 -25.66 -10.93
N LEU A 55 10.08 -25.82 -10.70
CA LEU A 55 9.41 -25.09 -9.62
C LEU A 55 9.81 -25.62 -8.23
N VAL A 56 9.88 -26.94 -8.05
CA VAL A 56 10.34 -27.55 -6.79
C VAL A 56 11.78 -27.12 -6.51
N ASN A 57 12.64 -27.19 -7.53
CA ASN A 57 14.03 -26.74 -7.43
C ASN A 57 14.15 -25.25 -7.07
N VAL A 58 13.28 -24.38 -7.63
CA VAL A 58 13.23 -22.95 -7.29
C VAL A 58 12.80 -22.76 -5.83
N LEU A 59 11.76 -23.45 -5.38
CA LEU A 59 11.29 -23.33 -3.99
C LEU A 59 12.36 -23.82 -2.99
N ASP A 60 13.01 -24.95 -3.27
CA ASP A 60 14.09 -25.47 -2.44
C ASP A 60 15.30 -24.53 -2.43
N SER A 61 15.67 -23.98 -3.59
CA SER A 61 16.72 -22.97 -3.71
C SER A 61 16.41 -21.70 -2.90
N LEU A 62 15.17 -21.22 -2.94
CA LEU A 62 14.71 -20.07 -2.14
C LEU A 62 14.80 -20.36 -0.63
N LYS A 63 14.39 -21.55 -0.19
CA LYS A 63 14.46 -21.95 1.23
C LYS A 63 15.91 -22.08 1.71
N VAL A 64 16.76 -22.76 0.95
CA VAL A 64 18.18 -22.96 1.28
C VAL A 64 18.91 -21.62 1.33
N SER A 65 18.74 -20.77 0.32
CA SER A 65 19.35 -19.45 0.28
C SER A 65 18.82 -18.52 1.36
N LEU A 66 17.55 -18.61 1.75
CA LEU A 66 16.99 -17.88 2.87
C LEU A 66 17.65 -18.31 4.18
N SER A 67 17.78 -19.62 4.42
CA SER A 67 18.46 -20.17 5.60
C SER A 67 19.91 -19.68 5.71
N LYS A 68 20.64 -19.58 4.60
CA LYS A 68 21.98 -18.97 4.55
C LYS A 68 21.93 -17.46 4.82
N THR A 69 20.96 -16.73 4.24
CA THR A 69 20.78 -15.29 4.45
C THR A 69 20.55 -14.94 5.91
N LEU A 70 19.76 -15.75 6.62
CA LEU A 70 19.46 -15.56 8.03
C LEU A 70 20.69 -15.72 8.95
N ASN A 71 21.79 -16.32 8.49
CA ASN A 71 23.05 -16.30 9.25
C ASN A 71 23.64 -14.89 9.35
N HIS A 72 23.48 -14.07 8.30
CA HIS A 72 23.96 -12.69 8.24
C HIS A 72 22.95 -11.69 8.84
N MET A 73 21.69 -12.13 9.04
CA MET A 73 20.57 -11.31 9.50
C MET A 73 19.75 -12.07 10.55
N ASN A 74 20.41 -12.62 11.57
CA ASN A 74 19.80 -13.50 12.56
C ASN A 74 18.66 -12.82 13.35
N GLN A 75 18.69 -11.50 13.46
CA GLN A 75 17.65 -10.68 14.08
C GLN A 75 16.28 -10.96 13.45
N LEU A 76 16.22 -11.17 12.13
CA LEU A 76 14.96 -11.42 11.41
C LEU A 76 14.34 -12.79 11.75
N ALA A 77 15.15 -13.74 12.21
CA ALA A 77 14.71 -15.05 12.69
C ALA A 77 14.42 -15.09 14.20
N GLY A 78 14.61 -13.96 14.89
CA GLY A 78 14.36 -13.81 16.32
C GLY A 78 12.91 -13.45 16.67
N ARG A 79 12.70 -13.01 17.92
CA ARG A 79 11.41 -12.50 18.43
C ARG A 79 11.64 -11.23 19.23
N VAL A 80 10.67 -10.33 19.22
CA VAL A 80 10.69 -9.19 20.15
C VAL A 80 10.48 -9.74 21.57
N LYS A 81 11.35 -9.35 22.50
CA LYS A 81 11.32 -9.81 23.89
C LYS A 81 10.58 -8.83 24.79
N ASP A 82 11.00 -7.58 24.69
CA ASP A 82 10.43 -6.40 25.30
C ASP A 82 10.42 -5.33 24.20
N GLY A 83 9.62 -4.27 24.28
CA GLY A 83 9.51 -3.24 23.23
C GLY A 83 10.82 -2.54 22.83
N PHE A 84 11.95 -2.97 23.42
CA PHE A 84 13.30 -2.42 23.30
C PHE A 84 14.29 -3.42 22.71
N THR A 85 13.98 -4.72 22.68
CA THR A 85 14.97 -5.76 22.39
C THR A 85 14.40 -6.86 21.51
N VAL A 86 15.17 -7.24 20.50
CA VAL A 86 14.97 -8.47 19.74
C VAL A 86 15.88 -9.56 20.29
N GLU A 87 15.30 -10.67 20.72
CA GLU A 87 16.03 -11.87 21.08
C GLU A 87 16.37 -12.67 19.81
N CYS A 88 17.66 -12.85 19.56
CA CYS A 88 18.16 -13.56 18.39
C CYS A 88 18.23 -15.08 18.65
N ASN A 89 17.10 -15.67 19.04
CA ASN A 89 16.99 -17.07 19.46
C ASN A 89 16.92 -18.09 18.31
N GLY A 90 16.97 -17.63 17.05
CA GLY A 90 16.96 -18.51 15.87
C GLY A 90 15.67 -19.34 15.72
N GLN A 91 14.55 -18.86 16.28
CA GLN A 91 13.25 -19.52 16.12
C GLN A 91 12.84 -19.68 14.65
N GLY A 92 13.34 -18.80 13.78
CA GLY A 92 13.16 -18.90 12.33
C GLY A 92 12.01 -18.05 11.80
N VAL A 93 11.85 -18.11 10.49
CA VAL A 93 10.96 -17.29 9.66
C VAL A 93 9.89 -18.19 9.04
N ALA A 94 8.63 -17.75 9.11
CA ALA A 94 7.55 -18.46 8.42
C ALA A 94 7.69 -18.33 6.91
N PHE A 95 7.73 -19.45 6.21
CA PHE A 95 7.79 -19.54 4.76
C PHE A 95 6.61 -20.36 4.25
N LEU A 96 5.70 -19.70 3.54
CA LEU A 96 4.50 -20.31 2.98
C LEU A 96 4.70 -20.54 1.48
N CYS A 97 4.14 -21.64 0.97
CA CYS A 97 3.99 -21.88 -0.45
C CYS A 97 2.51 -21.97 -0.78
N ALA A 98 2.05 -21.20 -1.76
CA ALA A 98 0.67 -21.13 -2.19
C ALA A 98 0.53 -21.41 -3.69
N LYS A 99 -0.59 -22.02 -4.08
CA LYS A 99 -1.03 -22.13 -5.48
C LYS A 99 -2.02 -21.00 -5.76
N VAL A 100 -1.85 -20.32 -6.89
CA VAL A 100 -2.80 -19.33 -7.40
C VAL A 100 -3.42 -19.90 -8.67
N HIS A 101 -4.75 -20.01 -8.69
CA HIS A 101 -5.47 -20.67 -9.78
C HIS A 101 -5.60 -19.80 -11.05
N GLU A 102 -5.32 -18.52 -10.93
CA GLU A 102 -5.39 -17.55 -12.01
C GLU A 102 -4.05 -17.40 -12.73
N ASP A 103 -4.10 -16.90 -13.97
CA ASP A 103 -2.91 -16.49 -14.71
C ASP A 103 -2.35 -15.19 -14.12
N MET A 104 -1.02 -15.14 -13.92
CA MET A 104 -0.35 -13.96 -13.39
C MET A 104 -0.61 -12.71 -14.24
N SER A 105 -0.65 -12.81 -15.57
CA SER A 105 -0.92 -11.68 -16.46
C SER A 105 -2.33 -11.11 -16.26
N SER A 106 -3.32 -11.95 -15.97
CA SER A 106 -4.69 -11.51 -15.64
C SER A 106 -4.71 -10.75 -14.33
N VAL A 107 -4.00 -11.23 -13.32
CA VAL A 107 -3.85 -10.53 -12.03
C VAL A 107 -3.17 -9.18 -12.24
N LEU A 108 -2.07 -9.13 -12.99
CA LEU A 108 -1.33 -7.89 -13.23
C LEU A 108 -2.15 -6.85 -14.03
N LYS A 109 -3.02 -7.27 -14.95
CA LYS A 109 -3.88 -6.34 -15.72
C LYS A 109 -4.86 -5.55 -14.85
N ASN A 110 -5.35 -6.13 -13.75
CA ASN A 110 -6.34 -5.50 -12.86
C ASN A 110 -5.91 -5.57 -11.40
N LEU A 111 -4.73 -5.01 -11.12
CA LEU A 111 -4.12 -5.05 -9.79
C LEU A 111 -4.85 -4.14 -8.80
N LYS A 112 -5.64 -4.78 -7.93
CA LYS A 112 -6.26 -4.14 -6.76
C LYS A 112 -5.51 -4.49 -5.49
N ILE A 113 -5.47 -3.57 -4.53
CA ILE A 113 -4.78 -3.81 -3.26
C ILE A 113 -5.37 -5.00 -2.49
N GLN A 114 -6.68 -5.27 -2.64
CA GLN A 114 -7.32 -6.42 -1.99
C GLN A 114 -6.77 -7.75 -2.54
N VAL A 115 -6.49 -7.81 -3.84
CA VAL A 115 -5.90 -8.98 -4.50
C VAL A 115 -4.47 -9.19 -4.02
N LEU A 116 -3.67 -8.11 -3.96
CA LEU A 116 -2.29 -8.14 -3.47
C LEU A 116 -2.19 -8.67 -2.04
N ARG A 117 -3.10 -8.26 -1.15
CA ARG A 117 -3.10 -8.73 0.25
C ARG A 117 -3.21 -10.25 0.39
N ARG A 118 -3.89 -10.93 -0.54
CA ARG A 118 -4.04 -12.39 -0.51
C ARG A 118 -2.76 -13.14 -0.87
N LEU A 119 -1.79 -12.44 -1.44
CA LEU A 119 -0.47 -12.98 -1.78
C LEU A 119 0.56 -12.79 -0.65
N LEU A 120 0.15 -12.20 0.48
CA LEU A 120 1.00 -11.98 1.65
C LEU A 120 0.87 -13.14 2.66
N PRO A 121 1.93 -13.45 3.40
CA PRO A 121 1.94 -14.53 4.39
C PRO A 121 1.14 -14.24 5.66
N LEU A 122 0.91 -12.97 5.96
CA LEU A 122 0.26 -12.49 7.18
C LEU A 122 -0.68 -11.33 6.85
N ASN A 123 -1.67 -11.11 7.71
CA ASN A 123 -2.43 -9.86 7.69
C ASN A 123 -1.51 -8.71 8.15
N PRO A 124 -1.20 -7.72 7.30
CA PRO A 124 -0.21 -6.71 7.63
C PRO A 124 -0.67 -5.67 8.66
N LEU A 125 -1.97 -5.65 8.97
CA LEU A 125 -2.61 -4.72 9.90
C LEU A 125 -2.67 -5.23 11.34
N THR A 126 -2.49 -6.53 11.53
CA THR A 126 -2.56 -7.19 12.84
C THR A 126 -1.24 -7.87 13.11
N ARG A 127 -0.47 -7.35 14.06
CA ARG A 127 0.59 -8.18 14.66
C ARG A 127 -0.08 -9.22 15.53
N SER A 128 0.28 -10.49 15.34
CA SER A 128 -0.02 -11.53 16.33
C SER A 128 0.79 -11.23 17.60
N ASP A 129 0.30 -11.71 18.75
CA ASP A 129 1.02 -11.61 20.03
C ASP A 129 2.37 -12.37 20.01
N ASP A 130 2.67 -13.14 18.96
CA ASP A 130 3.90 -13.92 18.80
C ASP A 130 5.13 -13.10 18.33
N TYR A 131 5.02 -11.77 18.20
CA TYR A 131 6.16 -10.88 17.92
C TYR A 131 7.08 -11.30 16.75
N VAL A 132 6.49 -11.84 15.68
CA VAL A 132 7.21 -12.25 14.46
C VAL A 132 7.81 -11.03 13.75
N LEU A 133 9.03 -11.17 13.21
CA LEU A 133 9.75 -10.08 12.54
C LEU A 133 9.77 -10.21 11.02
N LEU A 134 9.74 -11.42 10.48
CA LEU A 134 9.71 -11.69 9.05
C LEU A 134 8.81 -12.89 8.76
N ALA A 135 8.03 -12.79 7.69
CA ALA A 135 7.32 -13.89 7.07
C ALA A 135 7.32 -13.72 5.55
N LEU A 136 7.30 -14.84 4.83
CA LEU A 136 7.38 -14.91 3.38
C LEU A 136 6.32 -15.84 2.83
N GLN A 137 5.73 -15.51 1.68
CA GLN A 137 4.84 -16.38 0.92
C GLN A 137 5.29 -16.41 -0.54
N THR A 138 5.56 -17.61 -1.05
CA THR A 138 5.75 -17.86 -2.48
C THR A 138 4.41 -18.27 -3.08
N ASN A 139 4.00 -17.59 -4.14
CA ASN A 139 2.71 -17.77 -4.80
C ASN A 139 2.95 -18.26 -6.22
N CYS A 140 2.61 -19.50 -6.50
CA CYS A 140 2.85 -20.16 -7.78
C CYS A 140 1.58 -20.10 -8.62
N PHE A 141 1.59 -19.33 -9.70
CA PHE A 141 0.47 -19.17 -10.62
C PHE A 141 0.35 -20.37 -11.57
N VAL A 142 -0.85 -20.65 -12.09
CA VAL A 142 -1.05 -21.77 -13.05
C VAL A 142 -0.20 -21.66 -14.31
N CYS A 143 0.12 -20.43 -14.74
CA CYS A 143 1.04 -20.18 -15.85
C CYS A 143 2.52 -20.37 -15.51
N GLY A 144 2.82 -20.71 -14.26
CA GLY A 144 4.16 -20.89 -13.69
C GLY A 144 4.88 -19.58 -13.36
N GLY A 145 4.20 -18.43 -13.45
CA GLY A 145 4.68 -17.21 -12.82
C GLY A 145 4.77 -17.38 -11.30
N ILE A 146 5.65 -16.61 -10.66
CA ILE A 146 5.88 -16.66 -9.21
C ILE A 146 5.73 -15.25 -8.64
N ALA A 147 4.96 -15.09 -7.56
CA ALA A 147 4.98 -13.88 -6.74
C ALA A 147 5.54 -14.17 -5.35
N ILE A 148 6.51 -13.40 -4.91
CA ILE A 148 7.09 -13.48 -3.56
C ILE A 148 6.51 -12.34 -2.73
N GLY A 149 5.59 -12.66 -1.83
CA GLY A 149 5.00 -11.76 -0.86
C GLY A 149 5.78 -11.76 0.46
N ILE A 150 5.97 -10.57 1.03
CA ILE A 150 6.87 -10.34 2.16
C ILE A 150 6.13 -9.51 3.20
N CYS A 151 6.21 -9.93 4.47
CA CYS A 151 5.84 -9.14 5.63
C CYS A 151 7.06 -9.03 6.54
N ILE A 152 7.62 -7.83 6.68
CA ILE A 152 8.74 -7.55 7.57
C ILE A 152 8.32 -6.47 8.57
N SER A 153 8.58 -6.69 9.85
CA SER A 153 8.14 -5.80 10.92
C SER A 153 8.78 -4.43 10.74
N HIS A 154 7.97 -3.38 10.69
CA HIS A 154 8.47 -2.02 10.56
C HIS A 154 9.30 -1.61 11.80
N LEU A 155 9.15 -2.32 12.92
CA LEU A 155 9.99 -2.17 14.12
C LEU A 155 11.49 -2.31 13.85
N ILE A 156 11.89 -3.08 12.83
CA ILE A 156 13.31 -3.38 12.58
C ILE A 156 13.74 -3.10 11.12
N ALA A 157 12.84 -2.56 10.30
CA ALA A 157 13.10 -2.37 8.88
C ALA A 157 12.29 -1.22 8.27
N ASP A 158 13.02 -0.21 7.79
CA ASP A 158 12.51 0.75 6.80
C ASP A 158 12.58 0.19 5.37
N GLY A 159 12.10 0.95 4.38
CA GLY A 159 12.12 0.54 2.96
C GLY A 159 13.51 0.19 2.42
N SER A 160 14.56 0.88 2.87
CA SER A 160 15.95 0.59 2.49
C SER A 160 16.43 -0.74 3.08
N SER A 161 16.04 -1.04 4.31
CA SER A 161 16.31 -2.32 4.97
C SER A 161 15.63 -3.48 4.25
N VAL A 162 14.38 -3.31 3.78
CA VAL A 162 13.70 -4.35 2.99
C VAL A 162 14.42 -4.61 1.67
N ALA A 163 14.80 -3.54 0.96
CA ALA A 163 15.56 -3.66 -0.28
C ALA A 163 16.93 -4.33 -0.04
N THR A 164 17.58 -4.04 1.09
CA THR A 164 18.86 -4.67 1.48
C THR A 164 18.67 -6.16 1.75
N PHE A 165 17.67 -6.54 2.55
CA PHE A 165 17.34 -7.95 2.81
C PHE A 165 17.13 -8.72 1.51
N LEU A 166 16.30 -8.20 0.60
CA LEU A 166 15.98 -8.88 -0.65
C LEU A 166 17.19 -9.00 -1.58
N ASN A 167 18.01 -7.95 -1.69
CA ASN A 167 19.21 -8.01 -2.53
C ASN A 167 20.26 -8.98 -1.97
N THR A 168 20.42 -9.02 -0.65
CA THR A 168 21.31 -9.97 0.00
C THR A 168 20.81 -11.40 -0.23
N TRP A 169 19.51 -11.64 -0.02
CA TRP A 169 18.90 -12.95 -0.25
C TRP A 169 19.03 -13.41 -1.71
N ALA A 170 18.68 -12.54 -2.66
CA ALA A 170 18.83 -12.82 -4.08
C ALA A 170 20.29 -13.07 -4.47
N SER A 171 21.23 -12.32 -3.90
CA SER A 171 22.66 -12.52 -4.17
C SER A 171 23.14 -13.88 -3.66
N ILE A 172 22.76 -14.28 -2.45
CA ILE A 172 23.03 -15.62 -1.89
C ILE A 172 22.41 -16.70 -2.75
N SER A 173 21.17 -16.52 -3.21
CA SER A 173 20.49 -17.48 -4.09
C SER A 173 21.25 -17.73 -5.40
N ARG A 174 21.90 -16.70 -5.96
CA ARG A 174 22.69 -16.81 -7.19
C ARG A 174 24.05 -17.45 -6.99
N ALA A 175 24.63 -17.35 -5.80
CA ALA A 175 25.98 -17.84 -5.58
C ALA A 175 26.01 -19.36 -5.50
N LYS A 176 26.62 -19.96 -6.53
CA LYS A 176 26.83 -21.41 -6.62
C LYS A 176 27.89 -21.92 -5.64
N ASN A 177 28.77 -21.05 -5.14
CA ASN A 177 29.78 -21.32 -4.11
C ASN A 177 29.61 -20.33 -2.95
N ASP A 178 29.95 -20.73 -1.71
CA ASP A 178 29.76 -19.94 -0.48
C ASP A 178 30.62 -18.65 -0.39
N SER A 179 31.36 -18.28 -1.45
CA SER A 179 32.24 -17.11 -1.48
C SER A 179 31.50 -15.85 -2.00
N ILE A 180 30.52 -15.35 -1.26
CA ILE A 180 30.04 -13.97 -1.43
C ILE A 180 30.61 -13.13 -0.29
N ASN A 181 31.20 -11.99 -0.62
CA ASN A 181 31.57 -10.99 0.36
C ASN A 181 30.31 -10.20 0.77
N ILE A 182 29.63 -10.68 1.81
CA ILE A 182 28.50 -9.99 2.45
C ILE A 182 29.07 -9.26 3.65
N SER A 183 28.65 -8.00 3.85
CA SER A 183 29.04 -7.26 5.06
C SER A 183 28.63 -8.06 6.31
N ASP A 184 29.59 -8.31 7.19
CA ASP A 184 29.35 -9.04 8.44
C ASP A 184 28.45 -8.25 9.42
N ASN A 185 28.28 -6.94 9.21
CA ASN A 185 27.58 -6.03 10.12
C ASN A 185 26.44 -5.27 9.43
N LEU A 186 25.48 -5.98 8.83
CA LEU A 186 24.28 -5.35 8.26
C LEU A 186 23.39 -4.74 9.36
N PHE A 187 23.29 -5.38 10.52
CA PHE A 187 22.67 -4.82 11.72
C PHE A 187 23.74 -4.18 12.60
N MET A 188 23.91 -2.87 12.48
CA MET A 188 24.81 -2.11 13.37
C MET A 188 24.07 -1.71 14.66
N ASP A 189 24.82 -1.56 15.75
CA ASP A 189 24.27 -0.97 16.97
C ASP A 189 24.18 0.55 16.80
N CYS A 190 22.99 1.05 16.51
CA CYS A 190 22.71 2.47 16.37
C CYS A 190 22.24 3.13 17.68
N THR A 191 22.26 2.44 18.82
CA THR A 191 21.80 3.00 20.10
C THR A 191 22.71 4.11 20.64
N SER A 192 23.96 4.17 20.21
CA SER A 192 24.86 5.28 20.53
C SER A 192 24.54 6.57 19.77
N ILE A 193 23.97 6.44 18.56
CA ILE A 193 23.55 7.55 17.70
C ILE A 193 22.12 7.97 18.04
N PHE A 194 21.27 6.98 18.32
CA PHE A 194 19.84 7.11 18.59
C PHE A 194 19.50 6.43 19.93
N PRO A 195 19.83 7.05 21.08
CA PRO A 195 19.64 6.44 22.38
C PRO A 195 18.18 6.08 22.64
N PRO A 196 17.86 4.82 22.96
CA PRO A 196 16.49 4.42 23.28
C PRO A 196 16.00 5.18 24.52
N GLU A 197 14.73 5.55 24.53
CA GLU A 197 14.08 6.22 25.65
C GLU A 197 13.01 5.29 26.24
N GLU A 198 12.80 5.33 27.56
CA GLU A 198 11.69 4.64 28.23
C GLU A 198 10.35 5.33 27.90
N VAL A 199 9.96 5.30 26.64
CA VAL A 199 8.69 5.86 26.20
C VAL A 199 7.64 4.76 26.28
N HIS A 200 6.73 4.88 27.23
CA HIS A 200 5.50 4.07 27.23
C HIS A 200 4.67 4.45 26.00
N SER A 201 4.71 3.60 24.97
CA SER A 201 3.80 3.59 23.83
C SER A 201 3.63 4.94 23.10
N PHE A 202 4.58 5.29 22.24
CA PHE A 202 4.38 6.37 21.28
C PHE A 202 4.51 5.83 19.86
N SER A 203 3.45 5.17 19.36
CA SER A 203 3.36 4.88 17.92
C SER A 203 2.84 6.14 17.23
N VAL A 204 3.67 6.78 16.40
CA VAL A 204 3.27 7.89 15.52
C VAL A 204 2.12 7.50 14.57
N PHE A 205 1.91 6.18 14.40
CA PHE A 205 0.84 5.58 13.64
C PHE A 205 -0.06 4.76 14.56
N GLN A 206 -1.06 5.39 15.18
CA GLN A 206 -2.20 4.65 15.71
C GLN A 206 -3.02 4.12 14.52
N PHE A 207 -2.72 2.91 14.07
CA PHE A 207 -3.76 2.08 13.50
C PHE A 207 -4.76 1.82 14.62
N GLY A 208 -6.06 1.93 14.32
CA GLY A 208 -7.14 1.86 15.29
C GLY A 208 -6.93 0.80 16.38
N GLY A 209 -7.37 1.09 17.60
CA GLY A 209 -7.22 0.20 18.75
C GLY A 209 -7.74 -1.22 18.47
N LYS A 210 -7.36 -2.18 19.32
CA LYS A 210 -7.76 -3.60 19.19
C LYS A 210 -9.28 -3.81 19.03
N ASP A 211 -10.10 -2.83 19.40
CA ASP A 211 -11.57 -2.82 19.34
C ASP A 211 -12.16 -2.01 18.16
N GLN A 212 -11.34 -1.47 17.25
CA GLN A 212 -11.82 -0.78 16.06
C GLN A 212 -11.86 -1.74 14.88
N ILE A 213 -13.05 -1.88 14.26
CA ILE A 213 -13.20 -2.54 12.96
C ILE A 213 -12.17 -1.92 12.01
N PRO A 214 -11.24 -2.69 11.44
CA PRO A 214 -10.24 -2.13 10.54
C PRO A 214 -10.97 -1.39 9.42
N PRO A 215 -10.69 -0.10 9.17
CA PRO A 215 -11.37 0.64 8.11
C PRO A 215 -11.21 -0.14 6.80
N LYS A 216 -12.27 -0.26 6.02
CA LYS A 216 -12.29 -1.03 4.76
C LYS A 216 -11.32 -0.36 3.78
N MET A 217 -10.07 -0.82 3.78
CA MET A 217 -8.99 -0.10 3.11
C MET A 217 -9.08 -0.26 1.61
N ALA A 218 -9.49 0.80 0.92
CA ALA A 218 -9.34 0.92 -0.51
C ALA A 218 -8.02 1.63 -0.81
N ALA A 219 -7.31 1.21 -1.85
CA ALA A 219 -6.20 1.98 -2.38
C ALA A 219 -6.36 2.14 -3.88
N ARG A 220 -6.04 3.32 -4.38
CA ARG A 220 -6.01 3.62 -5.81
C ARG A 220 -4.56 3.69 -6.28
N ARG A 221 -4.30 3.12 -7.45
CA ARG A 221 -3.01 3.18 -8.13
C ARG A 221 -3.11 4.16 -9.31
N PHE A 222 -2.18 5.09 -9.37
CA PHE A 222 -2.00 6.03 -10.47
C PHE A 222 -0.61 5.83 -11.06
N VAL A 223 -0.47 5.91 -12.37
CA VAL A 223 0.83 5.80 -13.04
C VAL A 223 1.11 7.13 -13.71
N PHE A 224 2.24 7.73 -13.36
CA PHE A 224 2.76 8.93 -13.99
C PHE A 224 3.92 8.50 -14.88
N ASP A 225 3.71 8.57 -16.19
CA ASP A 225 4.76 8.25 -17.15
C ASP A 225 5.80 9.37 -17.27
N GLU A 226 6.83 9.15 -18.09
CA GLU A 226 7.91 10.12 -18.32
C GLU A 226 7.38 11.48 -18.81
N SER A 227 6.34 11.48 -19.64
CA SER A 227 5.74 12.69 -20.20
C SER A 227 4.95 13.48 -19.15
N ASN A 228 4.18 12.78 -18.30
CA ASN A 228 3.46 13.42 -17.19
C ASN A 228 4.43 14.07 -16.22
N ILE A 229 5.51 13.36 -15.86
CA ILE A 229 6.54 13.87 -14.93
C ILE A 229 7.28 15.06 -15.54
N LEU A 230 7.60 15.02 -16.84
CA LEU A 230 8.23 16.14 -17.53
C LEU A 230 7.33 17.39 -17.50
N ALA A 231 6.03 17.22 -17.77
CA ALA A 231 5.06 18.31 -17.70
C ALA A 231 4.98 18.93 -16.29
N LEU A 232 4.93 18.11 -15.24
CA LEU A 232 4.95 18.57 -13.85
C LEU A 232 6.24 19.33 -13.51
N LYS A 233 7.40 18.81 -13.93
CA LYS A 233 8.70 19.46 -13.72
C LYS A 233 8.80 20.81 -14.44
N THR A 234 8.30 20.91 -15.67
CA THR A 234 8.26 22.18 -16.42
C THR A 234 7.37 23.20 -15.72
N LYS A 235 6.22 22.78 -15.17
CA LYS A 235 5.33 23.65 -14.39
C LYS A 235 5.98 24.18 -13.11
N ALA A 236 6.92 23.46 -12.51
CA ALA A 236 7.58 23.83 -11.26
C ALA A 236 8.68 24.91 -11.40
N GLU A 237 9.05 25.31 -12.63
CA GLU A 237 10.03 26.37 -12.99
C GLU A 237 11.48 26.20 -12.51
N ARG A 238 11.75 25.45 -11.42
CA ARG A 238 13.09 25.17 -10.86
C ARG A 238 13.53 23.72 -11.10
N SER A 239 14.80 23.43 -10.81
CA SER A 239 15.32 22.06 -10.74
C SER A 239 14.55 21.25 -9.69
N THR A 240 13.58 20.47 -10.15
CA THR A 240 12.67 19.67 -9.32
C THR A 240 12.88 18.20 -9.62
N SER A 241 13.00 17.36 -8.58
CA SER A 241 13.13 15.92 -8.77
C SER A 241 11.79 15.28 -9.19
N ARG A 242 11.82 14.08 -9.78
CA ARG A 242 10.61 13.35 -10.19
C ARG A 242 9.67 13.13 -8.98
N VAL A 243 10.26 12.75 -7.84
CA VAL A 243 9.56 12.49 -6.58
C VAL A 243 8.93 13.77 -6.03
N GLU A 244 9.68 14.89 -5.95
CA GLU A 244 9.14 16.18 -5.49
C GLU A 244 7.96 16.64 -6.34
N ALA A 245 8.09 16.56 -7.67
CA ALA A 245 7.07 17.03 -8.61
C ALA A 245 5.76 16.23 -8.48
N VAL A 246 5.85 14.90 -8.42
CA VAL A 246 4.69 14.01 -8.27
C VAL A 246 4.10 14.11 -6.88
N LEU A 247 4.92 14.16 -5.83
CA LEU A 247 4.45 14.24 -4.45
C LEU A 247 3.68 15.53 -4.18
N ALA A 248 4.18 16.68 -4.65
CA ALA A 248 3.47 17.96 -4.52
C ALA A 248 2.15 17.96 -5.30
N PHE A 249 2.10 17.33 -6.47
CA PHE A 249 0.88 17.21 -7.27
C PHE A 249 -0.18 16.35 -6.58
N VAL A 250 0.23 15.21 -6.00
CA VAL A 250 -0.67 14.36 -5.22
C VAL A 250 -1.15 15.09 -3.97
N TRP A 251 -0.26 15.82 -3.30
CA TRP A 251 -0.64 16.60 -2.12
C TRP A 251 -1.67 17.69 -2.46
N GLU A 252 -1.46 18.43 -3.55
CA GLU A 252 -2.40 19.42 -4.08
C GLU A 252 -3.78 18.79 -4.32
N ALA A 253 -3.82 17.65 -5.01
CA ALA A 253 -5.06 16.94 -5.29
C ALA A 253 -5.77 16.45 -4.02
N VAL A 254 -5.01 15.97 -3.03
CA VAL A 254 -5.55 15.52 -1.74
C VAL A 254 -6.10 16.70 -0.92
N ILE A 255 -5.38 17.84 -0.86
CA ILE A 255 -5.88 19.06 -0.19
C ILE A 255 -7.20 19.50 -0.84
N ALA A 256 -7.24 19.60 -2.17
CA ALA A 256 -8.43 20.00 -2.89
C ALA A 256 -9.62 19.05 -2.66
N ALA A 257 -9.37 17.74 -2.56
CA ALA A 257 -10.39 16.76 -2.23
C ALA A 257 -10.90 16.90 -0.78
N MET A 258 -9.98 17.10 0.18
CA MET A 258 -10.33 17.30 1.60
C MET A 258 -11.12 18.60 1.83
N GLN A 259 -10.74 19.70 1.19
CA GLN A 259 -11.46 20.98 1.24
C GLN A 259 -12.91 20.84 0.77
N LYS A 260 -13.11 20.17 -0.38
CA LYS A 260 -14.45 19.90 -0.94
C LYS A 260 -15.30 19.04 -0.02
N ARG A 261 -14.72 18.03 0.65
CA ARG A 261 -15.44 17.14 1.56
C ARG A 261 -15.93 17.85 2.83
N ASN A 262 -15.15 18.80 3.35
CA ASN A 262 -15.40 19.43 4.63
C ASN A 262 -16.09 20.82 4.51
N ASN A 263 -16.72 21.13 3.37
CA ASN A 263 -17.34 22.44 3.10
C ASN A 263 -16.42 23.63 3.47
N ASN A 264 -15.10 23.49 3.25
CA ASN A 264 -14.08 24.50 3.56
C ASN A 264 -13.98 25.00 5.03
N SER A 265 -14.63 24.38 6.02
CA SER A 265 -14.75 24.99 7.36
C SER A 265 -13.98 24.29 8.50
N ALA A 266 -13.70 22.99 8.40
CA ALA A 266 -13.14 22.23 9.53
C ALA A 266 -11.60 22.19 9.59
N ILE A 267 -10.90 22.22 8.44
CA ILE A 267 -9.43 22.07 8.38
C ILE A 267 -8.80 23.36 7.88
N LYS A 268 -7.89 23.94 8.67
CA LYS A 268 -7.20 25.20 8.38
C LYS A 268 -5.75 25.01 7.94
N ASN A 269 -5.15 23.88 8.29
CA ASN A 269 -3.75 23.58 8.02
C ASN A 269 -3.66 22.18 7.39
N TYR A 270 -2.88 22.05 6.32
CA TYR A 270 -2.61 20.78 5.66
C TYR A 270 -1.12 20.47 5.76
N VAL A 271 -0.79 19.28 6.24
CA VAL A 271 0.59 18.83 6.45
C VAL A 271 0.84 17.58 5.62
N ILE A 272 1.94 17.56 4.88
CA ILE A 272 2.50 16.33 4.31
C ILE A 272 3.77 15.92 5.06
N ARG A 273 3.79 14.65 5.49
CA ARG A 273 4.93 14.03 6.17
C ARG A 273 5.79 13.23 5.20
N ILE A 274 7.09 13.47 5.19
CA ILE A 274 8.04 12.94 4.20
C ILE A 274 9.20 12.26 4.92
N PRO A 275 9.31 10.92 4.89
CA PRO A 275 10.44 10.22 5.49
C PRO A 275 11.71 10.45 4.65
N ILE A 276 12.80 10.83 5.32
CA ILE A 276 14.11 11.09 4.73
C ILE A 276 15.09 10.04 5.24
N ASP A 277 15.73 9.30 4.33
CA ASP A 277 16.80 8.37 4.68
C ASP A 277 18.03 9.13 5.20
N MET A 278 18.39 8.86 6.46
CA MET A 278 19.46 9.55 7.16
C MET A 278 20.83 8.89 7.02
N ARG A 279 20.92 7.68 6.42
CA ARG A 279 22.19 6.94 6.31
C ARG A 279 23.32 7.77 5.70
N ARG A 280 23.07 8.49 4.62
CA ARG A 280 24.06 9.37 3.94
C ARG A 280 24.14 10.79 4.51
N ARG A 281 23.30 11.12 5.49
CA ARG A 281 23.12 12.50 6.02
C ARG A 281 23.64 12.67 7.44
N ILE A 282 23.89 11.57 8.14
CA ILE A 282 24.58 11.56 9.44
C ILE A 282 26.08 11.67 9.22
N GLN A 283 26.80 12.25 10.18
CA GLN A 283 28.26 12.37 10.15
C GLN A 283 28.87 11.57 11.33
N PRO A 284 29.72 10.56 11.05
CA PRO A 284 30.04 10.01 9.73
C PRO A 284 28.85 9.28 9.08
N PRO A 285 28.82 9.17 7.74
CA PRO A 285 27.73 8.48 7.05
C PRO A 285 27.72 7.00 7.38
N LEU A 286 26.52 6.45 7.54
CA LEU A 286 26.30 5.02 7.73
C LEU A 286 26.31 4.30 6.38
N PRO A 287 26.78 3.04 6.31
CA PRO A 287 26.66 2.23 5.11
C PRO A 287 25.21 2.16 4.63
N GLN A 288 24.98 2.24 3.31
CA GLN A 288 23.62 2.23 2.76
C GLN A 288 22.84 0.94 3.09
N GLN A 289 23.57 -0.16 3.27
CA GLN A 289 23.04 -1.49 3.61
C GLN A 289 22.75 -1.67 5.11
N THR A 290 22.91 -0.63 5.92
CA THR A 290 22.59 -0.71 7.35
C THR A 290 21.10 -0.98 7.53
N MET A 291 20.77 -2.07 8.21
CA MET A 291 19.41 -2.47 8.57
C MET A 291 18.90 -1.66 9.77
N GLY A 292 17.58 -1.51 9.88
CA GLY A 292 16.92 -0.74 10.94
C GLY A 292 16.19 0.49 10.39
N ASN A 293 15.47 1.19 11.26
CA ASN A 293 14.84 2.47 10.91
C ASN A 293 15.86 3.59 11.03
N ILE A 294 16.33 4.12 9.90
CA ILE A 294 17.27 5.25 9.87
C ILE A 294 16.62 6.37 9.05
N ILE A 295 15.45 6.79 9.53
CA ILE A 295 14.59 7.78 8.89
C ILE A 295 14.35 8.97 9.79
N HIS A 296 14.25 10.15 9.19
CA HIS A 296 13.77 11.36 9.85
C HIS A 296 12.55 11.89 9.10
N MET A 297 11.52 12.33 9.82
CA MET A 297 10.28 12.83 9.21
C MET A 297 10.38 14.33 8.96
N ALA A 298 10.47 14.73 7.70
CA ALA A 298 10.28 16.13 7.30
C ALA A 298 8.79 16.44 7.20
N GLU A 299 8.39 17.66 7.57
CA GLU A 299 7.01 18.13 7.40
C GLU A 299 6.98 19.36 6.50
N ALA A 300 6.11 19.33 5.50
CA ALA A 300 5.74 20.52 4.74
C ALA A 300 4.30 20.90 5.10
N ASN A 301 4.08 22.18 5.37
CA ASN A 301 2.80 22.74 5.81
C ASN A 301 2.30 23.74 4.75
N TRP A 302 1.01 23.67 4.42
CA TRP A 302 0.26 24.72 3.74
C TRP A 302 -0.99 25.09 4.55
N GLU A 303 -1.14 26.39 4.85
CA GLU A 303 -2.30 26.92 5.56
C GLU A 303 -3.28 27.59 4.60
N VAL A 304 -4.58 27.47 4.89
CA VAL A 304 -5.65 28.12 4.09
C VAL A 304 -5.50 29.64 4.09
N SER A 305 -4.92 30.21 5.16
CA SER A 305 -4.59 31.64 5.30
C SER A 305 -3.55 32.12 4.28
N GLU A 306 -2.74 31.22 3.70
CA GLU A 306 -1.74 31.55 2.68
C GLU A 306 -2.35 31.91 1.33
N GLY A 307 -3.66 31.66 1.14
CA GLY A 307 -4.41 32.04 -0.06
C GLY A 307 -4.83 30.84 -0.89
N ALA A 308 -4.86 31.01 -2.22
CA ALA A 308 -5.26 29.95 -3.14
C ALA A 308 -4.22 28.82 -3.18
N LEU A 309 -4.70 27.59 -3.33
CA LEU A 309 -3.84 26.43 -3.51
C LEU A 309 -3.06 26.57 -4.82
N ASP A 310 -1.73 26.57 -4.73
CA ASP A 310 -0.83 26.72 -5.87
C ASP A 310 0.24 25.62 -5.86
N TYR A 311 0.26 24.83 -6.92
CA TYR A 311 1.25 23.77 -7.17
C TYR A 311 2.69 24.21 -6.94
N LYS A 312 3.10 25.38 -7.45
CA LYS A 312 4.51 25.82 -7.37
C LYS A 312 4.92 26.12 -5.94
N SER A 313 4.04 26.76 -5.18
CA SER A 313 4.20 26.98 -3.74
C SER A 313 4.37 25.66 -2.97
N LEU A 314 3.53 24.66 -3.26
CA LEU A 314 3.63 23.34 -2.62
C LEU A 314 4.93 22.61 -2.97
N VAL A 315 5.39 22.67 -4.23
CA VAL A 315 6.70 22.12 -4.63
C VAL A 315 7.82 22.76 -3.82
N LYS A 316 7.80 24.09 -3.67
CA LYS A 316 8.81 24.80 -2.87
C LYS A 316 8.79 24.36 -1.41
N LYS A 317 7.61 24.24 -0.80
CA LYS A 317 7.46 23.77 0.59
C LYS A 317 8.01 22.35 0.79
N VAL A 318 7.71 21.43 -0.14
CA VAL A 318 8.28 20.07 -0.15
C VAL A 318 9.81 20.10 -0.27
N GLN A 319 10.35 20.93 -1.17
CA GLN A 319 11.80 21.04 -1.34
C GLN A 319 12.49 21.62 -0.12
N ASP A 320 11.92 22.66 0.48
CA ASP A 320 12.51 23.36 1.62
C ASP A 320 12.47 22.48 2.87
N SER A 321 11.40 21.70 3.08
CA SER A 321 11.35 20.73 4.19
C SER A 321 12.43 19.65 4.08
N ILE A 322 12.65 19.09 2.88
CA ILE A 322 13.70 18.08 2.62
C ILE A 322 15.11 18.69 2.82
N LYS A 323 15.33 19.92 2.35
CA LYS A 323 16.63 20.61 2.48
C LYS A 323 16.96 20.95 3.94
N ASN A 324 15.96 21.37 4.72
CA ASN A 324 16.15 21.74 6.12
C ASN A 324 16.70 20.59 6.96
N VAL A 325 16.17 19.37 6.76
CA VAL A 325 16.68 18.15 7.39
C VAL A 325 18.12 17.86 6.96
N THR A 326 18.42 18.06 5.68
CA THR A 326 19.77 17.80 5.14
C THR A 326 20.82 18.79 5.68
N LYS A 327 20.43 20.02 6.03
CA LYS A 327 21.35 21.08 6.49
C LYS A 327 21.72 20.95 7.98
N HIS A 328 20.76 20.60 8.84
CA HIS A 328 20.96 20.60 10.29
C HIS A 328 21.44 19.25 10.85
N GLY A 329 21.46 18.20 10.03
CA GLY A 329 21.85 16.85 10.47
C GLY A 329 20.81 16.25 11.42
N TYR A 330 21.17 15.15 12.09
CA TYR A 330 20.37 14.60 13.17
C TYR A 330 20.70 15.31 14.48
N ASP A 331 19.69 15.93 15.12
CA ASP A 331 19.79 16.49 16.46
C ASP A 331 18.62 15.99 17.31
N ALA A 332 18.91 15.07 18.23
CA ALA A 332 17.92 14.48 19.13
C ALA A 332 17.17 15.52 20.00
N LYS A 333 17.75 16.71 20.24
CA LYS A 333 17.12 17.78 21.06
C LYS A 333 16.22 18.71 20.24
N ASN A 334 16.49 18.86 18.95
CA ASN A 334 15.68 19.66 18.02
C ASN A 334 14.71 18.81 17.20
N MET A 335 14.76 17.48 17.35
CA MET A 335 13.76 16.55 16.86
C MET A 335 12.52 16.66 17.75
N ASP A 336 11.87 17.83 17.70
CA ASP A 336 10.58 18.10 18.32
C ASP A 336 9.57 17.21 17.60
N ASP A 337 9.41 15.97 18.10
CA ASP A 337 8.31 15.07 17.77
C ASP A 337 7.00 15.59 18.38
N ARG A 338 6.77 16.91 18.32
CA ARG A 338 5.43 17.45 18.33
C ARG A 338 4.78 17.01 17.04
N VAL A 339 4.36 15.75 17.06
CA VAL A 339 3.24 15.29 16.28
C VAL A 339 2.22 16.40 16.43
N THR A 340 1.81 17.00 15.32
CA THR A 340 0.57 17.77 15.23
C THR A 340 -0.62 16.81 15.46
N ALA A 341 -0.53 15.92 16.45
CA ALA A 341 -1.53 14.97 16.84
C ALA A 341 -2.55 15.71 17.68
N LEU A 342 -3.81 15.46 17.33
CA LEU A 342 -5.03 15.85 18.02
C LEU A 342 -5.58 17.24 17.74
N ASN A 343 -5.01 18.04 16.84
CA ASN A 343 -5.76 19.20 16.34
C ASN A 343 -6.70 18.76 15.21
N LYS A 344 -8.02 18.80 15.47
CA LYS A 344 -9.07 18.52 14.47
C LYS A 344 -9.01 19.46 13.26
N GLU A 345 -8.30 20.58 13.37
CA GLU A 345 -8.13 21.57 12.30
C GLU A 345 -6.95 21.27 11.35
N VAL A 346 -6.29 20.10 11.47
CA VAL A 346 -5.13 19.73 10.64
C VAL A 346 -5.41 18.50 9.78
N GLY A 347 -5.27 18.64 8.46
CA GLY A 347 -5.34 17.55 7.49
C GLY A 347 -3.96 16.96 7.24
N ILE A 348 -3.73 15.72 7.63
CA ILE A 348 -2.42 15.06 7.51
C ILE A 348 -2.44 14.05 6.37
N LEU A 349 -1.46 14.16 5.46
CA LEU A 349 -1.10 13.14 4.48
C LEU A 349 0.29 12.60 4.80
N SER A 350 0.41 11.32 5.09
CA SER A 350 1.72 10.66 5.18
C SER A 350 2.19 10.24 3.79
N SER A 351 3.49 10.28 3.55
CA SER A 351 4.09 9.80 2.31
C SER A 351 5.23 8.82 2.55
N THR A 352 5.59 8.06 1.52
CA THR A 352 6.81 7.25 1.48
C THR A 352 7.27 7.13 0.04
N SER A 353 8.56 7.37 -0.21
CA SER A 353 9.17 7.16 -1.52
C SER A 353 10.07 5.93 -1.49
N LEU A 354 9.74 4.96 -2.32
CA LEU A 354 10.53 3.76 -2.59
C LEU A 354 11.26 3.86 -3.94
N CYS A 355 11.18 5.00 -4.62
CA CYS A 355 11.92 5.25 -5.85
C CYS A 355 13.43 5.16 -5.62
N LYS A 356 14.16 4.69 -6.64
CA LYS A 356 15.60 4.38 -6.66
C LYS A 356 16.03 3.27 -5.71
N LEU A 357 15.11 2.64 -4.98
CA LEU A 357 15.42 1.40 -4.29
C LEU A 357 15.45 0.25 -5.32
N PRO A 358 16.42 -0.67 -5.21
CA PRO A 358 16.72 -1.69 -6.23
C PRO A 358 15.69 -2.84 -6.30
N PHE A 359 14.40 -2.59 -6.10
CA PHE A 359 13.38 -3.64 -6.11
C PHE A 359 13.28 -4.36 -7.46
N TYR A 360 13.48 -3.65 -8.58
CA TYR A 360 13.50 -4.24 -9.92
C TYR A 360 14.83 -4.92 -10.30
N ASP A 361 15.85 -4.83 -9.46
CA ASP A 361 17.15 -5.48 -9.66
C ASP A 361 17.28 -6.82 -8.90
N ILE A 362 16.27 -7.19 -8.11
CA ILE A 362 16.26 -8.40 -7.27
C ILE A 362 16.11 -9.65 -8.16
N ASP A 363 17.24 -10.23 -8.56
CA ASP A 363 17.30 -11.43 -9.39
C ASP A 363 17.72 -12.66 -8.58
N PHE A 364 16.85 -13.65 -8.40
CA PHE A 364 17.18 -14.87 -7.63
C PHE A 364 18.00 -15.90 -8.42
N GLY A 365 18.41 -15.58 -9.66
CA GLY A 365 19.12 -16.46 -10.58
C GLY A 365 18.29 -16.92 -11.77
N TRP A 366 17.02 -16.51 -11.81
CA TRP A 366 16.04 -16.89 -12.84
C TRP A 366 15.34 -15.67 -13.43
N GLY A 367 15.89 -14.47 -13.22
CA GLY A 367 15.49 -13.23 -13.86
C GLY A 367 15.01 -12.17 -12.86
N ARG A 368 14.88 -10.94 -13.37
CA ARG A 368 14.42 -9.77 -12.61
C ARG A 368 12.89 -9.71 -12.54
N PRO A 369 12.31 -8.99 -11.55
CA PRO A 369 10.86 -8.86 -11.44
C PRO A 369 10.24 -8.26 -12.69
N LYS A 370 9.10 -8.82 -13.07
CA LYS A 370 8.17 -8.23 -14.02
C LYS A 370 7.43 -7.03 -13.41
N TRP A 371 7.13 -7.10 -12.11
CA TRP A 371 6.52 -6.01 -11.34
C TRP A 371 6.92 -6.13 -9.87
N ALA A 372 7.25 -5.01 -9.23
CA ALA A 372 7.36 -4.87 -7.79
C ALA A 372 6.26 -3.94 -7.25
N SER A 373 5.60 -4.32 -6.16
CA SER A 373 4.52 -3.53 -5.56
C SER A 373 4.51 -3.63 -4.04
N VAL A 374 3.79 -2.71 -3.38
CA VAL A 374 3.43 -2.84 -1.96
C VAL A 374 2.23 -3.76 -1.79
N GLY A 375 2.18 -4.53 -0.70
CA GLY A 375 1.10 -5.48 -0.47
C GLY A 375 -0.12 -4.89 0.25
N ALA A 376 0.07 -3.79 0.99
CA ALA A 376 -0.96 -3.06 1.72
C ALA A 376 -0.54 -1.62 1.94
N ILE A 377 -1.53 -0.72 2.00
CA ILE A 377 -1.33 0.73 2.22
C ILE A 377 -2.35 1.22 3.25
N ALA A 378 -1.88 2.07 4.17
CA ALA A 378 -2.69 2.76 5.18
C ALA A 378 -3.59 3.84 4.58
N THR A 379 -4.70 4.15 5.24
CA THR A 379 -5.48 5.36 4.94
C THR A 379 -4.62 6.61 5.09
N ASN A 380 -4.78 7.59 4.20
CA ASN A 380 -4.00 8.84 4.20
C ASN A 380 -2.48 8.60 4.10
N LEU A 381 -2.08 7.49 3.47
CA LEU A 381 -0.70 7.22 3.09
C LEU A 381 -0.59 7.20 1.57
N VAL A 382 0.38 7.94 1.04
CA VAL A 382 0.83 7.85 -0.34
C VAL A 382 2.16 7.13 -0.43
N VAL A 383 2.27 6.13 -1.30
CA VAL A 383 3.52 5.40 -1.58
C VAL A 383 3.90 5.63 -3.04
N LEU A 384 5.14 6.08 -3.28
CA LEU A 384 5.71 6.28 -4.61
C LEU A 384 6.70 5.14 -4.90
N MET A 385 6.56 4.49 -6.06
CA MET A 385 7.48 3.46 -6.55
C MET A 385 7.89 3.77 -7.99
N ASP A 386 9.10 3.42 -8.40
CA ASP A 386 9.47 3.55 -9.81
C ASP A 386 8.67 2.56 -10.67
N THR A 387 8.38 2.96 -11.91
CA THR A 387 8.01 2.00 -12.95
C THR A 387 9.21 1.12 -13.31
N ARG A 388 8.96 -0.04 -13.91
CA ARG A 388 10.03 -1.01 -14.25
C ARG A 388 11.18 -0.45 -15.09
N ASP A 389 10.90 0.51 -15.96
CA ASP A 389 11.88 1.17 -16.81
C ASP A 389 12.67 2.29 -16.08
N GLY A 390 12.33 2.60 -14.83
CA GLY A 390 12.96 3.63 -14.00
C GLY A 390 12.60 5.08 -14.37
N LYS A 391 11.72 5.28 -15.35
CA LYS A 391 11.39 6.60 -15.91
C LYS A 391 10.15 7.21 -15.27
N GLY A 392 9.09 6.43 -15.15
CA GLY A 392 7.83 6.80 -14.51
C GLY A 392 7.80 6.57 -12.99
N ILE A 393 6.68 6.95 -12.38
CA ILE A 393 6.37 6.70 -10.96
C ILE A 393 4.96 6.12 -10.86
N GLU A 394 4.83 4.98 -10.17
CA GLU A 394 3.55 4.49 -9.66
C GLU A 394 3.27 5.11 -8.30
N VAL A 395 2.07 5.66 -8.14
CA VAL A 395 1.56 6.23 -6.91
C VAL A 395 0.44 5.36 -6.38
N TRP A 396 0.59 4.89 -5.17
CA TRP A 396 -0.45 4.20 -4.43
C TRP A 396 -0.98 5.11 -3.33
N LEU A 397 -2.27 5.43 -3.37
CA LEU A 397 -2.94 6.27 -2.38
C LEU A 397 -3.97 5.44 -1.61
N GLY A 398 -3.83 5.36 -0.30
CA GLY A 398 -4.83 4.73 0.57
C GLY A 398 -6.00 5.67 0.84
N ASN A 399 -7.17 5.30 0.35
CA ASN A 399 -8.42 6.05 0.54
C ASN A 399 -9.19 5.44 1.72
N GLY A 400 -9.55 6.29 2.67
CA GLY A 400 -10.06 5.87 3.97
C GLY A 400 -11.51 5.43 4.05
N ASP A 401 -12.31 5.58 2.99
CA ASP A 401 -13.76 5.45 3.14
C ASP A 401 -14.43 4.37 2.30
N ALA A 402 -13.92 3.96 1.13
CA ALA A 402 -14.65 2.99 0.29
C ALA A 402 -16.16 3.35 0.07
N ARG A 403 -16.52 4.63 0.22
CA ARG A 403 -17.87 5.19 0.09
C ARG A 403 -18.03 5.83 -1.28
N ILE A 404 -19.21 5.72 -1.87
CA ILE A 404 -19.57 6.44 -3.10
C ILE A 404 -20.25 7.74 -2.70
N THR A 405 -19.72 8.87 -3.13
CA THR A 405 -20.35 10.18 -2.88
C THR A 405 -21.58 10.39 -3.80
N LYS A 406 -22.55 11.22 -3.37
CA LYS A 406 -23.73 11.59 -4.19
C LYS A 406 -23.34 12.09 -5.59
N LYS A 407 -22.21 12.79 -5.68
CA LYS A 407 -21.65 13.28 -6.93
C LYS A 407 -21.00 12.18 -7.76
N GLU A 408 -20.25 11.26 -7.15
CA GLU A 408 -19.69 10.11 -7.88
C GLU A 408 -20.78 9.17 -8.42
N LEU A 409 -21.89 9.03 -7.70
CA LEU A 409 -23.06 8.30 -8.19
C LEU A 409 -23.73 9.05 -9.37
N ASN A 410 -23.96 10.36 -9.24
CA ASN A 410 -24.54 11.17 -10.32
C ASN A 410 -23.67 11.18 -11.59
N ASP A 411 -22.36 11.43 -11.43
CA ASP A 411 -21.41 11.44 -12.54
C ASP A 411 -21.32 10.06 -13.21
N SER A 412 -21.58 8.98 -12.46
CA SER A 412 -21.66 7.62 -13.02
C SER A 412 -22.97 7.38 -13.77
N LEU A 413 -24.12 7.83 -13.25
CA LEU A 413 -25.43 7.75 -13.90
C LEU A 413 -25.49 8.56 -15.20
N GLU A 414 -24.93 9.77 -15.20
CA GLU A 414 -24.80 10.60 -16.41
C GLU A 414 -23.90 9.96 -17.46
N LYS A 415 -22.77 9.35 -17.04
CA LYS A 415 -21.90 8.58 -17.94
C LYS A 415 -22.55 7.29 -18.46
N MET A 416 -23.58 6.79 -17.79
CA MET A 416 -24.43 5.67 -18.22
C MET A 416 -25.64 6.12 -19.06
N GLY A 417 -25.76 7.42 -19.37
CA GLY A 417 -26.84 7.96 -20.20
C GLY A 417 -28.18 8.10 -19.48
N ILE A 418 -28.18 7.97 -18.14
CA ILE A 418 -29.35 8.14 -17.29
C ILE A 418 -29.30 9.56 -16.72
N PHE A 419 -30.14 10.43 -17.27
CA PHE A 419 -30.29 11.80 -16.79
C PHE A 419 -31.51 11.89 -15.88
N MET A 420 -31.29 12.23 -14.62
CA MET A 420 -32.34 12.47 -13.64
C MET A 420 -32.20 13.88 -13.04
N SER A 421 -33.31 14.50 -12.68
CA SER A 421 -33.28 15.83 -12.06
C SER A 421 -32.65 15.76 -10.67
N CYS A 422 -31.97 16.84 -10.24
CA CYS A 422 -31.34 16.92 -8.91
C CYS A 422 -32.32 16.62 -7.75
N SER A 423 -33.61 16.95 -7.94
CA SER A 423 -34.70 16.65 -7.00
C SER A 423 -34.93 15.14 -6.84
N ASN A 424 -34.96 14.40 -7.94
CA ASN A 424 -35.28 12.96 -7.94
C ASN A 424 -34.11 12.11 -7.46
N LEU A 425 -32.87 12.49 -7.82
CA LEU A 425 -31.66 11.87 -7.28
C LEU A 425 -31.57 12.07 -5.76
N ALA A 426 -31.89 13.27 -5.26
CA ALA A 426 -31.88 13.55 -3.83
C ALA A 426 -32.90 12.70 -3.06
N GLN A 427 -34.11 12.49 -3.62
CA GLN A 427 -35.12 11.62 -3.02
C GLN A 427 -34.72 10.14 -3.02
N MET A 428 -34.11 9.66 -4.11
CA MET A 428 -33.63 8.29 -4.24
C MET A 428 -32.49 8.02 -3.25
N ILE A 429 -31.51 8.93 -3.16
CA ILE A 429 -30.40 8.81 -2.22
C ILE A 429 -30.91 8.88 -0.77
N ASN A 430 -31.85 9.77 -0.44
CA ASN A 430 -32.41 9.86 0.92
C ASN A 430 -33.21 8.61 1.34
N LYS A 431 -33.68 7.79 0.39
CA LYS A 431 -34.33 6.50 0.68
C LYS A 431 -33.31 5.38 0.95
N ILE A 432 -32.10 5.49 0.39
CA ILE A 432 -31.08 4.44 0.38
C ILE A 432 -30.01 4.67 1.46
N ASP A 433 -29.75 5.94 1.78
CA ASP A 433 -28.92 6.42 2.88
C ASP A 433 -29.65 6.19 4.21
N VAL A 434 -29.78 4.92 4.60
CA VAL A 434 -30.56 4.46 5.77
C VAL A 434 -29.96 5.02 7.06
N ASN A 435 -28.65 5.18 7.11
CA ASN A 435 -27.95 5.74 8.27
C ASN A 435 -27.95 7.29 8.27
N GLY A 436 -28.42 7.94 7.20
CA GLY A 436 -28.58 9.39 7.08
C GLY A 436 -27.25 10.16 7.07
N ASP A 437 -26.14 9.50 6.76
CA ASP A 437 -24.81 10.10 6.80
C ASP A 437 -24.41 10.84 5.52
N GLY A 438 -25.27 10.78 4.50
CA GLY A 438 -25.10 11.47 3.23
C GLY A 438 -24.30 10.68 2.19
N TYR A 439 -23.94 9.43 2.46
CA TYR A 439 -23.16 8.56 1.58
C TYR A 439 -23.93 7.25 1.31
N ILE A 440 -23.47 6.47 0.34
CA ILE A 440 -23.98 5.11 0.09
C ILE A 440 -22.83 4.13 0.33
N ASP A 441 -22.97 3.30 1.36
CA ASP A 441 -22.06 2.20 1.66
C ASP A 441 -22.41 0.92 0.89
N ILE A 442 -21.70 -0.18 1.16
CA ILE A 442 -21.89 -1.43 0.38
C ILE A 442 -23.23 -2.11 0.68
N ASP A 443 -23.74 -1.95 1.89
CA ASP A 443 -24.99 -2.58 2.34
C ASP A 443 -26.16 -1.75 1.81
N GLU A 444 -26.03 -0.43 1.80
CA GLU A 444 -26.96 0.53 1.17
C GLU A 444 -26.97 0.42 -0.38
N PHE A 445 -25.81 0.12 -1.00
CA PHE A 445 -25.73 -0.13 -2.44
C PHE A 445 -26.47 -1.41 -2.87
N GLY A 446 -26.59 -2.41 -1.99
CA GLY A 446 -27.42 -3.60 -2.22
C GLY A 446 -28.90 -3.26 -2.34
N ALA A 447 -29.41 -2.41 -1.44
CA ALA A 447 -30.79 -1.93 -1.46
C ALA A 447 -31.10 -1.07 -2.71
N LEU A 448 -30.14 -0.25 -3.16
CA LEU A 448 -30.23 0.49 -4.43
C LEU A 448 -30.49 -0.44 -5.64
N TYR A 449 -29.88 -1.63 -5.63
CA TYR A 449 -30.01 -2.61 -6.70
C TYR A 449 -31.39 -3.30 -6.67
N GLU A 450 -31.91 -3.63 -5.48
CA GLU A 450 -33.25 -4.18 -5.30
C GLU A 450 -34.36 -3.19 -5.69
N ILE A 451 -34.20 -1.91 -5.36
CA ILE A 451 -35.17 -0.85 -5.68
C ILE A 451 -35.25 -0.56 -7.19
N ILE A 452 -34.16 -0.71 -7.94
CA ILE A 452 -34.16 -0.52 -9.40
C ILE A 452 -34.85 -1.68 -10.14
N MET A 453 -35.03 -2.83 -9.47
CA MET A 453 -35.51 -4.09 -10.04
C MET A 453 -36.91 -4.52 -9.52
N GLU A 454 -37.73 -3.59 -9.00
CA GLU A 454 -38.99 -3.90 -8.31
C GLU A 454 -39.97 -4.82 -9.09
N GLU A 455 -40.55 -5.75 -8.32
CA GLU A 455 -41.56 -6.79 -8.60
C GLU A 455 -41.08 -8.08 -9.32
N ARG A 456 -40.41 -8.95 -8.55
CA ARG A 456 -40.72 -10.40 -8.48
C ARG A 456 -40.07 -11.02 -7.23
N ASP A 457 -40.90 -11.24 -6.20
CA ASP A 457 -40.58 -12.07 -5.04
C ASP A 457 -40.50 -13.52 -5.50
N GLU A 458 -39.30 -14.04 -5.78
CA GLU A 458 -38.90 -15.44 -5.59
C GLU A 458 -37.40 -15.60 -5.92
N GLU A 459 -36.60 -16.08 -4.97
CA GLU A 459 -35.14 -16.22 -5.05
C GLU A 459 -34.68 -17.18 -6.20
N GLU A 460 -35.59 -18.05 -6.66
CA GLU A 460 -35.39 -18.94 -7.82
C GLU A 460 -35.51 -18.20 -9.17
N ASP A 461 -36.41 -17.21 -9.29
CA ASP A 461 -36.58 -16.39 -10.49
C ASP A 461 -35.38 -15.46 -10.71
N ILE A 462 -34.74 -14.96 -9.64
CA ILE A 462 -33.51 -14.14 -9.71
C ILE A 462 -32.37 -14.93 -10.33
N ARG A 463 -32.25 -16.23 -9.99
CA ARG A 463 -31.18 -17.10 -10.48
C ARG A 463 -31.47 -17.58 -11.91
N GLU A 464 -32.72 -17.83 -12.28
CA GLU A 464 -33.11 -18.10 -13.67
C GLU A 464 -32.96 -16.87 -14.56
N ALA A 465 -33.37 -15.68 -14.11
CA ALA A 465 -33.18 -14.43 -14.86
C ALA A 465 -31.70 -14.11 -15.04
N PHE A 466 -30.89 -14.27 -13.98
CA PHE A 466 -29.43 -14.13 -14.07
C PHE A 466 -28.85 -15.07 -15.12
N ASN A 467 -29.28 -16.34 -15.16
CA ASN A 467 -28.84 -17.33 -16.15
C ASN A 467 -29.33 -17.03 -17.58
N VAL A 468 -30.48 -16.36 -17.75
CA VAL A 468 -30.99 -15.91 -19.06
C VAL A 468 -30.12 -14.78 -19.64
N PHE A 469 -29.54 -13.93 -18.80
CA PHE A 469 -28.70 -12.78 -19.22
C PHE A 469 -27.20 -13.08 -19.18
N ASP A 470 -26.79 -14.00 -18.32
CA ASP A 470 -25.49 -14.65 -18.31
C ASP A 470 -25.49 -15.87 -19.23
N GLN A 471 -25.73 -15.63 -20.53
CA GLN A 471 -25.78 -16.68 -21.56
C GLN A 471 -24.50 -17.53 -21.65
N ASN A 472 -23.40 -17.07 -21.06
CA ASN A 472 -22.12 -17.76 -20.98
C ASN A 472 -21.80 -18.34 -19.59
N GLY A 473 -22.69 -18.18 -18.61
CA GLY A 473 -22.60 -18.78 -17.27
C GLY A 473 -21.38 -18.35 -16.46
N ASP A 474 -20.85 -17.14 -16.71
CA ASP A 474 -19.61 -16.66 -16.09
C ASP A 474 -19.80 -16.00 -14.72
N GLY A 475 -21.04 -15.83 -14.26
CA GLY A 475 -21.37 -15.18 -13.00
C GLY A 475 -21.33 -13.65 -13.06
N PHE A 476 -21.22 -13.03 -14.25
CA PHE A 476 -21.11 -11.59 -14.42
C PHE A 476 -21.89 -11.04 -15.64
N ILE A 477 -22.68 -9.99 -15.43
CA ILE A 477 -23.34 -9.25 -16.52
C ILE A 477 -22.48 -8.04 -16.89
N THR A 478 -22.02 -7.98 -18.14
CA THR A 478 -21.19 -6.86 -18.62
C THR A 478 -22.04 -5.62 -18.91
N VAL A 479 -21.40 -4.44 -18.94
CA VAL A 479 -22.05 -3.14 -19.19
C VAL A 479 -22.85 -3.13 -20.51
N ASP A 480 -22.35 -3.81 -21.55
CA ASP A 480 -23.04 -3.91 -22.84
C ASP A 480 -24.25 -4.86 -22.81
N LYS A 481 -24.18 -5.94 -22.02
CA LYS A 481 -25.32 -6.84 -21.77
C LYS A 481 -26.39 -6.15 -20.94
N LEU A 482 -26.00 -5.43 -19.89
CA LEU A 482 -26.89 -4.63 -19.06
C LEU A 482 -27.58 -3.51 -19.88
N LYS A 483 -26.86 -2.89 -20.82
CA LYS A 483 -27.38 -1.93 -21.80
C LYS A 483 -28.39 -2.55 -22.78
N SER A 484 -28.17 -3.79 -23.21
CA SER A 484 -29.12 -4.55 -24.04
C SER A 484 -30.41 -4.87 -23.29
N VAL A 485 -30.29 -5.24 -22.01
CA VAL A 485 -31.41 -5.60 -21.11
C VAL A 485 -32.29 -4.39 -20.78
N LEU A 486 -31.69 -3.26 -20.42
CA LEU A 486 -32.42 -2.01 -20.18
C LEU A 486 -33.09 -1.49 -21.46
N GLY A 487 -32.48 -1.75 -22.63
CA GLY A 487 -33.06 -1.43 -23.94
C GLY A 487 -34.25 -2.32 -24.34
N SER A 488 -34.32 -3.58 -23.88
CA SER A 488 -35.42 -4.52 -24.16
C SER A 488 -36.60 -4.39 -23.19
N LEU A 489 -36.39 -3.82 -22.00
CA LEU A 489 -37.42 -3.50 -21.00
C LEU A 489 -38.19 -2.19 -21.31
N GLY A 490 -38.05 -1.66 -22.53
CA GLY A 490 -38.79 -0.50 -23.00
C GLY A 490 -38.28 0.86 -22.49
N LEU A 491 -37.15 0.89 -21.76
CA LEU A 491 -36.50 2.14 -21.35
C LEU A 491 -35.68 2.72 -22.51
N LYS A 492 -36.38 3.20 -23.55
CA LYS A 492 -35.80 4.10 -24.56
C LYS A 492 -36.57 5.42 -24.58
N GLN A 493 -35.80 6.49 -24.43
CA GLN A 493 -36.10 7.90 -24.68
C GLN A 493 -37.37 8.48 -24.01
N GLY A 494 -37.12 9.36 -23.05
CA GLY A 494 -37.96 10.51 -22.68
C GLY A 494 -39.47 10.30 -22.66
N ARG A 495 -40.03 9.98 -21.49
CA ARG A 495 -41.37 10.45 -21.16
C ARG A 495 -41.26 11.85 -20.56
N THR A 496 -41.38 12.85 -21.41
CA THR A 496 -41.92 14.15 -20.99
C THR A 496 -43.35 13.87 -20.50
N ILE A 497 -43.59 13.94 -19.20
CA ILE A 497 -44.97 13.94 -18.66
C ILE A 497 -45.29 15.38 -18.30
N GLU A 498 -45.77 16.11 -19.32
CA GLU A 498 -46.83 17.08 -19.10
C GLU A 498 -48.15 16.31 -18.91
N ARG A 499 -49.04 16.86 -18.07
CA ARG A 499 -50.43 16.47 -17.75
C ARG A 499 -50.64 15.65 -16.47
N LEU A 500 -50.75 16.40 -15.37
CA LEU A 500 -51.87 16.26 -14.44
C LEU A 500 -52.49 17.65 -14.23
N GLN A 501 -53.35 18.06 -15.16
CA GLN A 501 -54.43 19.02 -14.96
C GLN A 501 -55.67 18.46 -15.67
N ALA A 502 -56.81 18.48 -14.93
CA ALA A 502 -58.20 18.16 -15.32
C ALA A 502 -58.50 16.68 -15.62
N ASP A 503 -59.59 16.02 -15.19
CA ASP A 503 -60.78 16.23 -14.33
C ASP A 503 -61.18 14.77 -13.91
N ASP A 504 -61.74 14.42 -12.75
CA ASP A 504 -63.01 14.83 -12.12
C ASP A 504 -62.91 14.87 -10.58
#